data_AF-A0A6N6S4Y1-F1
#
_entry.id   AF-A0A6N6S4Y1-F1
#
_cell.length_a   1.000
_cell.length_b   1.000
_cell.length_c   1.000
_cell.angle_alpha   90.00
_cell.angle_beta   90.00
_cell.angle_gamma   90.00
#
_symmetry.space_group_name_H-M   'P 1'
#
loop_
_entity.id
_entity.type
_entity.pdbx_description
1 polymer ?
#
loop_
_entity_poly.entity_id
_entity_poly.type
_entity_poly.pdbx_seq_one_letter_code
_entity_poly.pdbx_strand_id
1 'polypeptide(L)'
;MCVALLLASAACREGESPSHAGTGVTDKKMIIIGFDGMDPKIVKRLMSEGKLPHFSKLSEEGGFKELATSVPPQSPVAWSNFITGMNPGGHGIFDFIHRDPESIFPY
;
A
#
# COMPACT_ATOMS: atom_id res chain seq x y z
N MET A 1 -8.54 -0.54 -5.15
CA MET A 1 -7.36 0.23 -5.60
C MET A 1 -6.57 0.58 -4.35
N CYS A 2 -5.31 0.17 -4.23
CA CYS A 2 -4.52 0.52 -3.04
C CYS A 2 -3.92 1.91 -3.27
N VAL A 3 -4.26 2.89 -2.42
CA VAL A 3 -3.50 4.14 -2.38
C VAL A 3 -2.57 4.05 -1.18
N ALA A 4 -1.28 4.23 -1.42
CA ALA A 4 -0.33 4.42 -0.34
C ALA A 4 -0.30 5.92 -0.02
N LEU A 5 -0.79 6.29 1.17
CA LEU A 5 -0.40 7.56 1.78
C LEU A 5 0.90 7.31 2.55
N LEU A 6 2.01 7.85 2.05
CA LEU A 6 3.30 7.78 2.73
C LEU A 6 3.42 8.98 3.66
N LEU A 7 3.26 8.76 4.96
CA LEU A 7 3.66 9.71 5.99
C LEU A 7 5.08 9.37 6.44
N ALA A 8 6.07 10.13 5.96
CA ALA A 8 7.40 10.12 6.54
C ALA A 8 7.47 11.22 7.61
N SER A 9 7.25 10.88 8.88
CA SER A 9 7.58 11.82 9.96
C SER A 9 9.10 11.92 10.07
N ALA A 10 9.69 12.97 9.49
CA ALA A 10 11.10 13.29 9.67
C ALA A 10 11.32 13.87 11.06
N ALA A 11 11.50 13.02 12.07
CA ALA A 11 12.20 13.42 13.27
C ALA A 11 13.70 13.48 12.94
N CYS A 12 14.22 14.66 12.61
CA CYS A 12 15.66 14.88 12.54
C CYS A 12 16.18 15.04 13.96
N ARG A 13 16.97 14.07 14.44
CA ARG A 13 17.95 14.32 15.50
C ARG A 13 19.31 14.42 14.81
N GLU A 14 19.96 15.57 14.98
CA GLU A 14 21.36 15.75 14.58
C GLU A 14 22.23 14.93 15.52
N GLY A 15 22.94 13.93 14.97
CA GLY A 15 23.94 13.17 15.71
C GLY A 15 24.18 11.78 15.14
N GLU A 16 25.41 11.58 14.64
CA GLU A 16 26.08 10.33 14.23
C GLU A 16 25.86 9.79 12.81
N SER A 17 26.98 9.71 12.09
CA SER A 17 27.15 9.14 10.76
C SER A 17 27.19 7.60 10.84
N PRO A 18 26.38 6.85 10.07
CA PRO A 18 26.57 5.41 9.96
C PRO A 18 27.50 5.09 8.78
N SER A 19 28.65 4.54 9.12
CA SER A 19 29.42 3.69 8.23
C SER A 19 28.86 2.26 8.27
N HIS A 20 29.04 1.53 7.17
CA HIS A 20 28.82 0.09 6.95
C HIS A 20 27.48 -0.30 6.29
N ALA A 21 27.62 -1.03 5.18
CA ALA A 21 26.56 -1.70 4.45
C ALA A 21 25.84 -2.72 5.35
N GLY A 22 24.57 -2.46 5.63
CA GLY A 22 23.69 -3.28 6.46
C GLY A 22 22.32 -2.61 6.53
N THR A 23 21.25 -3.39 6.59
CA THR A 23 19.85 -2.92 6.68
C THR A 23 19.71 -1.85 7.78
N GLY A 24 19.66 -0.59 7.37
CA GLY A 24 19.66 0.55 8.27
C GLY A 24 18.40 0.54 9.13
N VAL A 25 18.54 0.18 10.40
CA VAL A 25 17.49 0.40 11.39
C VAL A 25 17.44 1.91 11.61
N THR A 26 16.37 2.55 11.15
CA THR A 26 16.09 3.95 11.45
C THR A 26 15.32 4.04 12.77
N ASP A 27 15.65 5.01 13.62
CA ASP A 27 14.84 5.35 14.80
C ASP A 27 13.45 5.88 14.43
N LYS A 28 13.22 6.17 13.13
CA LYS A 28 11.94 6.64 12.63
C LYS A 28 10.95 5.48 12.56
N LYS A 29 9.88 5.59 13.35
CA LYS A 29 8.73 4.70 13.24
C LYS A 29 7.96 4.98 11.96
N MET A 30 7.55 3.92 11.26
CA MET A 30 6.72 3.99 10.07
C MET A 30 5.40 3.28 10.33
N ILE A 31 4.30 3.91 9.89
CA ILE A 31 2.98 3.29 9.85
C ILE A 31 2.53 3.26 8.39
N ILE A 32 2.08 2.09 7.95
CA ILE A 32 1.45 1.90 6.66
C ILE A 32 -0.03 1.62 6.93
N ILE A 33 -0.90 2.46 6.37
CA ILE A 33 -2.35 2.30 6.45
C ILE A 33 -2.85 1.97 5.05
N GLY A 34 -3.47 0.80 4.90
CA GLY A 34 -4.14 0.42 3.66
C GLY A 34 -5.66 0.46 3.83
N PHE A 35 -6.34 1.01 2.82
CA PHE A 35 -7.79 1.07 2.74
C PHE A 35 -8.27 0.10 1.68
N ASP A 36 -9.08 -0.90 2.05
CA ASP A 36 -9.65 -1.82 1.07
C ASP A 36 -10.71 -1.09 0.22
N GLY A 37 -10.73 -1.37 -1.08
CA GLY A 37 -11.71 -0.82 -2.01
C GLY A 37 -11.63 0.69 -2.26
N MET A 38 -10.61 1.41 -1.78
CA MET A 38 -10.54 2.86 -1.98
C MET A 38 -10.31 3.25 -3.45
N ASP A 39 -11.17 4.12 -3.97
CA ASP A 39 -11.05 4.67 -5.33
C ASP A 39 -10.43 6.08 -5.28
N PRO A 40 -9.27 6.32 -5.91
CA PRO A 40 -8.62 7.62 -5.88
C PRO A 40 -9.42 8.73 -6.59
N LYS A 41 -10.31 8.40 -7.53
CA LYS A 41 -11.21 9.39 -8.16
C LYS A 41 -12.23 9.89 -7.14
N ILE A 42 -12.79 9.00 -6.33
CA ILE A 42 -13.71 9.38 -5.24
C ILE A 42 -12.97 10.23 -4.22
N VAL A 43 -11.77 9.84 -3.81
CA VAL A 43 -10.97 10.59 -2.83
C VAL A 43 -10.62 11.98 -3.36
N LYS A 44 -10.11 12.09 -4.59
CA LYS A 44 -9.81 13.39 -5.23
C LYS A 44 -11.04 14.29 -5.30
N ARG A 45 -12.20 13.76 -5.68
CA ARG A 45 -13.46 14.51 -5.71
C ARG A 45 -13.81 15.02 -4.32
N LEU A 46 -13.80 14.16 -3.30
CA LEU A 46 -14.17 14.56 -1.93
C LEU A 46 -13.16 15.53 -1.31
N MET A 47 -11.87 15.45 -1.64
CA MET A 47 -10.87 16.47 -1.29
C MET A 47 -11.21 17.81 -1.93
N SER A 48 -11.56 17.84 -3.22
CA SER A 48 -11.94 19.07 -3.94
C SER A 48 -13.24 19.71 -3.42
N GLU A 49 -14.15 18.89 -2.89
CA GLU A 49 -15.38 19.34 -2.22
C GLU A 49 -15.14 19.80 -0.76
N GLY A 50 -13.90 19.76 -0.27
CA GLY A 50 -13.55 20.13 1.11
C GLY A 50 -13.99 19.12 2.18
N LYS A 51 -14.44 17.92 1.79
CA LYS A 51 -14.98 16.89 2.70
C LYS A 51 -13.91 16.00 3.32
N LEU A 52 -12.70 15.99 2.78
CA LEU A 52 -11.55 15.22 3.31
C LEU A 52 -10.36 16.14 3.63
N PRO A 53 -10.50 17.10 4.57
CA PRO A 53 -9.47 18.11 4.84
C PRO A 53 -8.14 17.49 5.30
N HIS A 54 -8.18 16.38 6.02
CA HIS A 54 -6.97 15.67 6.43
C HIS A 54 -6.27 14.97 5.26
N PHE A 55 -7.01 14.39 4.30
CA PHE A 55 -6.38 13.83 3.09
C PHE A 55 -5.80 14.94 2.20
N SER A 56 -6.47 16.09 2.09
CA SER A 56 -5.93 17.27 1.40
C SER A 56 -4.59 17.70 2.00
N LYS A 57 -4.54 17.88 3.32
CA LYS A 57 -3.30 18.20 4.03
C LYS A 57 -2.19 17.16 3.79
N LEU A 58 -2.52 15.87 3.88
CA LEU A 58 -1.54 14.79 3.65
C LEU A 58 -1.03 14.75 2.20
N SER A 59 -1.89 15.08 1.24
CA SER A 59 -1.51 15.20 -0.17
C SER A 59 -0.59 16.39 -0.43
N GLU A 60 -0.78 17.50 0.27
CA GLU A 60 0.03 18.72 0.15
C GLU A 60 1.39 18.58 0.84
N GLU A 61 1.43 18.01 2.04
CA GLU A 61 2.66 17.83 2.84
C GLU A 61 3.54 16.68 2.32
N GLY A 62 2.93 15.67 1.69
CA GLY A 62 3.62 14.50 1.16
C GLY A 62 3.28 14.26 -0.30
N GLY A 63 2.21 13.50 -0.54
CA GLY A 63 1.75 13.24 -1.89
C GLY A 63 0.57 12.29 -1.98
N PHE A 64 -0.13 12.36 -3.10
CA PHE A 64 -1.22 11.48 -3.45
C PHE A 64 -0.99 10.94 -4.87
N LYS A 65 -0.72 9.64 -4.99
CA LYS A 65 -0.44 8.98 -6.26
C LYS A 65 -1.37 7.80 -6.48
N GLU A 66 -1.84 7.66 -7.71
CA GLU A 66 -2.58 6.48 -8.13
C GLU A 66 -1.60 5.32 -8.31
N LEU A 67 -1.90 4.17 -7.70
CA LEU A 67 -1.12 2.94 -7.86
C LEU A 67 -1.92 1.93 -8.66
N ALA A 68 -1.19 1.10 -9.41
CA ALA A 68 -1.76 -0.09 -10.01
C ALA A 68 -2.21 -1.08 -8.93
N THR A 69 -3.19 -1.92 -9.26
CA THR A 69 -3.66 -3.00 -8.40
C THR A 69 -3.11 -4.36 -8.86
N SER A 70 -3.33 -5.41 -8.07
CA SER A 70 -2.97 -6.78 -8.44
C SER A 70 -3.82 -7.26 -9.61
N VAL A 71 -3.33 -8.28 -10.31
CA VAL A 71 -4.11 -9.03 -11.29
C VAL A 71 -4.14 -10.49 -10.83
N PRO A 72 -5.31 -11.03 -10.40
CA PRO A 72 -6.62 -10.38 -10.34
C PRO A 72 -6.75 -9.34 -9.20
N PRO A 73 -7.67 -8.36 -9.34
CA PRO A 73 -7.85 -7.27 -8.37
C PRO A 73 -8.72 -7.69 -7.18
N GLN A 74 -8.33 -8.77 -6.51
CA GLN A 74 -9.02 -9.28 -5.32
C GLN A 74 -8.24 -8.94 -4.05
N SER A 75 -8.94 -8.69 -2.93
CA SER A 75 -8.30 -8.36 -1.65
C SER A 75 -7.20 -9.34 -1.22
N PRO A 76 -7.41 -10.68 -1.17
CA PRO A 76 -6.36 -11.61 -0.73
C PRO A 76 -5.13 -11.53 -1.62
N VAL A 77 -5.31 -11.31 -2.92
CA VAL A 77 -4.21 -11.20 -3.89
C VAL A 77 -3.47 -9.87 -3.73
N ALA A 78 -4.19 -8.76 -3.61
CA ALA A 78 -3.60 -7.42 -3.46
C ALA A 78 -2.82 -7.27 -2.15
N TRP A 79 -3.36 -7.77 -1.04
CA TRP A 79 -2.69 -7.72 0.26
C TRP A 79 -1.46 -8.62 0.30
N SER A 80 -1.53 -9.81 -0.31
CA SER A 80 -0.35 -10.68 -0.43
C SER A 80 0.73 -10.07 -1.30
N ASN A 81 0.39 -9.46 -2.45
CA ASN A 81 1.35 -8.68 -3.24
C ASN A 81 2.03 -7.60 -2.39
N PHE A 82 1.23 -6.85 -1.63
CA PHE A 82 1.72 -5.72 -0.83
C PHE A 82 2.68 -6.16 0.28
N ILE A 83 2.32 -7.18 1.06
CA ILE A 83 3.11 -7.61 2.23
C ILE A 83 4.37 -8.37 1.81
N THR A 84 4.31 -9.15 0.73
CA THR A 84 5.44 -10.00 0.29
C THR A 84 6.35 -9.30 -0.73
N GLY A 85 5.87 -8.26 -1.41
CA GLY A 85 6.54 -7.67 -2.57
C GLY A 85 6.57 -8.57 -3.80
N MET A 86 5.84 -9.70 -3.80
CA MET A 86 5.76 -10.65 -4.91
C MET A 86 4.48 -10.43 -5.73
N ASN A 87 4.42 -11.05 -6.90
CA ASN A 87 3.17 -11.18 -7.65
C ASN A 87 2.47 -12.50 -7.27
N PRO A 88 1.26 -12.79 -7.80
CA PRO A 88 0.51 -14.00 -7.44
C PRO A 88 1.27 -15.30 -7.70
N GLY A 89 2.10 -15.34 -8.74
CA GLY A 89 2.95 -16.50 -9.03
C GLY A 89 4.04 -16.73 -7.98
N GLY A 90 4.48 -15.68 -7.28
CA GLY A 90 5.48 -15.79 -6.21
C GLY A 90 4.90 -16.22 -4.87
N HIS A 91 3.72 -15.71 -4.49
CA HIS A 91 3.11 -16.01 -3.19
C HIS A 91 1.98 -17.05 -3.23
N GLY A 92 1.55 -17.50 -4.41
CA GLY A 92 0.62 -18.62 -4.61
C GLY A 92 -0.85 -18.35 -4.27
N ILE A 93 -1.25 -17.09 -4.03
CA ILE A 93 -2.63 -16.71 -3.69
C ILE A 93 -3.26 -16.05 -4.91
N PHE A 94 -4.31 -16.66 -5.45
CA PHE A 94 -4.93 -16.24 -6.71
C PHE A 94 -6.39 -15.82 -6.58
N ASP A 95 -7.06 -16.22 -5.50
CA ASP A 95 -8.47 -15.95 -5.25
C ASP A 95 -8.79 -16.15 -3.76
N PHE A 96 -10.02 -15.88 -3.34
CA PHE A 96 -10.60 -16.35 -2.08
C PHE A 96 -10.89 -17.85 -2.06
N ILE A 97 -10.96 -18.49 -3.23
CA ILE A 97 -11.39 -19.87 -3.39
C ILE A 97 -10.28 -20.65 -4.11
N HIS A 98 -9.94 -21.82 -3.59
CA HIS A 98 -9.07 -22.75 -4.31
C HIS A 98 -9.86 -23.44 -5.41
N ARG A 99 -9.23 -23.63 -6.57
CA ARG A 99 -9.83 -24.33 -7.70
C ARG A 99 -8.96 -25.50 -8.08
N ASP A 100 -9.60 -26.62 -8.34
CA ASP A 100 -8.92 -27.81 -8.83
C ASP A 100 -8.32 -27.47 -10.21
N PRO A 101 -7.02 -27.71 -10.44
CA PRO A 101 -6.35 -27.26 -11.65
C PRO A 101 -6.81 -28.01 -12.91
N GLU A 102 -7.41 -29.20 -12.77
CA GLU A 102 -7.91 -29.97 -13.91
C GLU A 102 -9.33 -29.55 -14.29
N SER A 103 -10.19 -29.32 -13.30
CA SER A 103 -11.62 -29.08 -13.51
C SER A 103 -12.06 -27.63 -13.35
N ILE A 104 -11.23 -26.79 -12.71
CA ILE A 104 -11.49 -25.38 -12.37
C ILE A 104 -12.69 -25.21 -11.40
N PHE A 105 -13.25 -26.31 -10.87
CA PHE A 105 -14.27 -26.24 -9.83
C PHE A 105 -13.69 -25.88 -8.47
N PRO A 106 -14.45 -25.16 -7.63
CA PRO A 106 -14.02 -24.83 -6.27
C PRO A 106 -13.99 -26.08 -5.38
N TYR A 107 -13.06 -26.11 -4.41
CA TYR A 107 -12.96 -27.14 -3.37
C TYR A 107 -12.59 -26.56 -2.00
#